data_AF-A0A538MZN2-F1
#
_entry.id   AF-A0A538MZN2-F1
#
_cell.length_a   1.000
_cell.length_b   1.000
_cell.length_c   1.000
_cell.angle_alpha   90.00
_cell.angle_beta   90.00
_cell.angle_gamma   90.00
#
_symmetry.space_group_name_H-M   'P 1'
#
loop_
_entity.id
_entity.type
_entity.pdbx_description
1 polymer ?
#
loop_
_entity_poly.entity_id
_entity_poly.type
_entity_poly.pdbx_seq_one_letter_code
_entity_poly.pdbx_strand_id
1 'polypeptide(L)'
;MSRIRAPRGTELNARSWATEAPLRMLLNNLDSEVAELPEELIVYGGSGRAARNHEALKAIVASLLRLADDETLLVQSGKPVGVFRTHPGAPRVLIANSLLVPRWATWDEFRRLEALGLTMFGQMTAGSWIYIGTQGILQGTYQTFAAAGERHFGSPDLAGRTLLTAGLGGMGGAQPLAATMLGGAILCVEVDPGRIQRRLDTRYLDEATDSLEDALARIRAAAAERRPLSVGLQGNAAEVVPELARRGEHFDLVTDQTAAHDPLTGYVPAGLSVEEASRLRADDSDDYLRRARDSIVAHVEAMLEYVRRGSYVFDYGNNLRGEAHAGGVADAFTYPGFVPAYIRPLFCRGIGPFRWAALSGDEADIATIDQTLRGLFPDDAALQRWLELAPGRVAFQGLPARICWLGYGDRARAGLAINDLVRSGKVKAPVVIGRDHLDSGSVASPYRETEAMRDGSDAIADWPILNALLNVAAGATWVSVHHGGGVGIGNSIHAGMVVVADGSDEMAERLERVLTTDPGTGVLRHVDAGYSDAIAFAGDHGLEPPMRPQAAE
;
A
#
# COMPACT_ATOMS: atom_id res chain seq x y z
N MET A 1 16.29 14.53 -19.13
CA MET A 1 16.72 14.37 -17.73
C MET A 1 17.28 12.96 -17.59
N SER A 2 18.41 12.79 -16.92
CA SER A 2 19.00 11.45 -16.66
C SER A 2 18.01 10.56 -15.93
N ARG A 3 18.03 9.25 -16.20
CA ARG A 3 17.26 8.23 -15.47
C ARG A 3 17.50 8.40 -13.96
N ILE A 4 16.46 8.73 -13.18
CA ILE A 4 16.56 8.89 -11.72
C ILE A 4 16.67 7.50 -11.10
N ARG A 5 17.63 7.32 -10.19
CA ARG A 5 17.86 6.06 -9.46
C ARG A 5 18.56 6.36 -8.14
N ALA A 6 18.29 5.57 -7.10
CA ALA A 6 18.98 5.74 -5.83
C ALA A 6 20.47 5.36 -5.93
N PRO A 7 21.39 6.15 -5.34
CA PRO A 7 22.78 5.74 -5.13
C PRO A 7 22.88 4.35 -4.47
N ARG A 8 23.95 3.61 -4.80
CA ARG A 8 24.24 2.25 -4.33
C ARG A 8 25.58 2.20 -3.60
N GLY A 9 25.85 1.10 -2.90
CA GLY A 9 27.10 0.89 -2.15
C GLY A 9 27.16 1.71 -0.86
N THR A 10 28.35 1.85 -0.30
CA THR A 10 28.59 2.46 1.03
C THR A 10 29.06 3.92 0.99
N GLU A 11 29.31 4.47 -0.21
CA GLU A 11 29.71 5.86 -0.36
C GLU A 11 28.53 6.79 -0.08
N LEU A 12 28.73 7.78 0.80
CA LEU A 12 27.70 8.75 1.16
C LEU A 12 27.75 9.96 0.21
N ASN A 13 26.56 10.42 -0.19
CA ASN A 13 26.38 11.69 -0.89
C ASN A 13 25.96 12.79 0.09
N ALA A 14 25.16 12.43 1.10
CA ALA A 14 24.77 13.28 2.22
C ALA A 14 25.76 13.19 3.39
N ARG A 15 25.48 13.89 4.50
CA ARG A 15 26.41 14.02 5.64
C ARG A 15 26.46 12.78 6.55
N SER A 16 25.41 11.97 6.53
CA SER A 16 25.27 10.80 7.40
C SER A 16 24.28 9.80 6.80
N TRP A 17 24.25 8.56 7.30
CA TRP A 17 23.25 7.58 6.87
C TRP A 17 21.81 8.00 7.17
N ALA A 18 21.59 8.80 8.21
CA ALA A 18 20.28 9.33 8.55
C ALA A 18 19.75 10.35 7.51
N THR A 19 20.63 10.97 6.73
CA THR A 19 20.28 11.93 5.65
C THR A 19 20.43 11.31 4.25
N GLU A 20 21.32 10.34 4.09
CA GLU A 20 21.49 9.54 2.87
C GLU A 20 20.28 8.61 2.64
N ALA A 21 19.74 8.01 3.70
CA ALA A 21 18.59 7.11 3.60
C ALA A 21 17.35 7.76 2.96
N PRO A 22 16.82 8.90 3.46
CA PRO A 22 15.69 9.56 2.81
C PRO A 22 16.03 10.05 1.40
N LEU A 23 17.29 10.43 1.11
CA LEU A 23 17.73 10.78 -0.24
C LEU A 23 17.62 9.57 -1.19
N ARG A 24 18.19 8.43 -0.80
CA ARG A 24 18.13 7.21 -1.60
C ARG A 24 16.69 6.76 -1.79
N MET A 25 15.87 6.79 -0.75
CA MET A 25 14.48 6.36 -0.87
C MET A 25 13.60 7.30 -1.70
N LEU A 26 13.82 8.61 -1.64
CA LEU A 26 13.19 9.58 -2.55
C LEU A 26 13.52 9.25 -4.02
N LEU A 27 14.79 8.98 -4.32
CA LEU A 27 15.23 8.64 -5.67
C LEU A 27 14.78 7.23 -6.09
N ASN A 28 14.65 6.29 -5.15
CA ASN A 28 14.10 4.96 -5.38
C ASN A 28 12.62 5.02 -5.78
N ASN A 29 11.84 5.88 -5.11
CA ASN A 29 10.45 6.14 -5.46
C ASN A 29 10.30 6.63 -6.90
N LEU A 30 11.34 7.17 -7.54
CA LEU A 30 11.33 7.67 -8.91
C LEU A 30 12.18 6.82 -9.87
N ASP A 31 12.67 5.66 -9.44
CA ASP A 31 13.32 4.70 -10.33
C ASP A 31 12.31 4.19 -11.36
N SER A 32 12.70 4.10 -12.63
CA SER A 32 11.83 3.59 -13.70
C SER A 32 11.43 2.12 -13.51
N GLU A 33 12.22 1.36 -12.73
CA GLU A 33 11.87 0.00 -12.32
C GLU A 33 10.74 -0.01 -11.28
N VAL A 34 10.55 1.11 -10.56
CA VAL A 34 9.69 1.24 -9.38
C VAL A 34 8.42 2.02 -9.69
N ALA A 35 8.55 3.28 -10.12
CA ALA A 35 7.44 4.20 -10.35
C ALA A 35 6.68 3.93 -11.64
N GLU A 36 5.37 4.18 -11.62
CA GLU A 36 4.52 4.06 -12.80
C GLU A 36 4.88 5.08 -13.90
N LEU A 37 5.08 6.37 -13.53
CA LEU A 37 5.39 7.46 -14.48
C LEU A 37 6.36 8.49 -13.85
N PRO A 38 7.64 8.11 -13.64
CA PRO A 38 8.60 8.90 -12.87
C PRO A 38 8.96 10.26 -13.49
N GLU A 39 8.85 10.42 -14.80
CA GLU A 39 9.07 11.69 -15.52
C GLU A 39 8.05 12.77 -15.14
N GLU A 40 6.88 12.38 -14.66
CA GLU A 40 5.87 13.28 -14.06
C GLU A 40 5.90 13.25 -12.53
N LEU A 41 6.94 12.63 -11.96
CA LEU A 41 7.13 12.39 -10.54
C LEU A 41 6.07 11.46 -9.91
N ILE A 42 5.25 10.81 -10.74
CA ILE A 42 4.16 9.94 -10.31
C ILE A 42 4.71 8.56 -9.98
N VAL A 43 4.49 8.13 -8.75
CA VAL A 43 4.94 6.85 -8.23
C VAL A 43 3.87 5.79 -8.45
N TYR A 44 2.65 5.98 -7.94
CA TYR A 44 1.51 5.07 -8.12
C TYR A 44 0.17 5.70 -7.70
N GLY A 45 -0.93 4.98 -7.95
CA GLY A 45 -2.24 5.27 -7.37
C GLY A 45 -2.91 6.54 -7.91
N GLY A 46 -3.00 6.67 -9.24
CA GLY A 46 -3.46 7.90 -9.89
C GLY A 46 -2.32 8.91 -9.95
N SER A 47 -2.51 10.09 -9.37
CA SER A 47 -1.55 11.21 -9.36
C SER A 47 -0.60 11.24 -8.16
N GLY A 48 -0.41 10.11 -7.45
CA GLY A 48 0.45 10.04 -6.27
C GLY A 48 1.92 10.32 -6.60
N ARG A 49 2.48 11.45 -6.14
CA ARG A 49 3.82 11.93 -6.51
C ARG A 49 4.83 11.91 -5.36
N ALA A 50 6.12 11.82 -5.71
CA ALA A 50 7.23 11.86 -4.74
C ALA A 50 7.65 13.29 -4.32
N ALA A 51 7.48 14.26 -5.22
CA ALA A 51 7.73 15.68 -4.99
C ALA A 51 6.76 16.52 -5.85
N ARG A 52 6.49 17.76 -5.43
CA ARG A 52 5.41 18.58 -6.03
C ARG A 52 5.63 18.84 -7.51
N ASN A 53 6.88 19.15 -7.84
CA ASN A 53 7.36 19.44 -9.19
C ASN A 53 8.89 19.26 -9.21
N HIS A 54 9.48 19.36 -10.40
CA HIS A 54 10.91 19.14 -10.58
C HIS A 54 11.79 20.13 -9.83
N GLU A 55 11.34 21.37 -9.63
CA GLU A 55 12.08 22.35 -8.82
C GLU A 55 12.10 21.96 -7.35
N ALA A 56 10.95 21.55 -6.81
CA ALA A 56 10.84 21.03 -5.46
C ALA A 56 11.69 19.77 -5.26
N LEU A 57 11.70 18.84 -6.22
CA LEU A 57 12.58 17.65 -6.18
C LEU A 57 14.05 18.05 -6.04
N LYS A 58 14.53 18.94 -6.92
CA LYS A 58 15.93 19.42 -6.88
C LYS A 58 16.25 20.09 -5.54
N ALA A 59 15.33 20.89 -5.02
CA ALA A 59 15.49 21.56 -3.73
C ALA A 59 15.50 20.58 -2.55
N ILE A 60 14.69 19.51 -2.58
CA ILE A 60 14.70 18.44 -1.55
C ILE A 60 16.06 17.73 -1.58
N VAL A 61 16.50 17.29 -2.75
CA VAL A 61 17.82 16.63 -2.92
C VAL A 61 18.94 17.53 -2.41
N ALA A 62 18.97 18.80 -2.84
CA ALA A 62 19.97 19.76 -2.39
C ALA A 62 19.93 20.00 -0.87
N SER A 63 18.75 19.95 -0.25
CA SER A 63 18.58 20.09 1.20
C SER A 63 19.10 18.86 1.95
N LEU A 64 18.76 17.64 1.49
CA LEU A 64 19.20 16.40 2.11
C LEU A 64 20.72 16.21 2.06
N LEU A 65 21.36 16.63 0.96
CA LEU A 65 22.83 16.57 0.81
C LEU A 65 23.59 17.44 1.83
N ARG A 66 22.97 18.49 2.37
CA ARG A 66 23.60 19.45 3.29
C ARG A 66 23.05 19.44 4.72
N LEU A 67 21.97 18.69 4.97
CA LEU A 67 21.28 18.66 6.25
C LEU A 67 22.20 18.14 7.35
N ALA A 68 22.32 18.85 8.47
CA ALA A 68 23.10 18.40 9.62
C ALA A 68 22.34 17.36 10.46
N ASP A 69 23.06 16.63 11.31
CA ASP A 69 22.49 15.57 12.13
C ASP A 69 21.56 16.09 13.25
N ASP A 70 21.65 17.37 13.60
CA ASP A 70 20.76 18.06 14.54
C ASP A 70 19.77 19.00 13.84
N GLU A 71 19.54 18.81 12.54
CA GLU A 71 18.55 19.56 11.76
C GLU A 71 17.40 18.65 11.29
N THR A 72 16.25 19.28 11.04
CA THR A 72 15.05 18.65 10.48
C THR A 72 14.53 19.46 9.30
N LEU A 73 14.36 18.81 8.15
CA LEU A 73 13.72 19.35 6.96
C LEU A 73 12.19 19.21 7.06
N LEU A 74 11.47 20.29 6.74
CA LEU A 74 10.01 20.29 6.61
C LEU A 74 9.61 20.20 5.14
N VAL A 75 8.81 19.18 4.79
CA VAL A 75 8.23 19.00 3.46
C VAL A 75 6.73 19.18 3.53
N GLN A 76 6.22 20.23 2.90
CA GLN A 76 4.79 20.50 2.80
C GLN A 76 4.34 20.13 1.38
N SER A 77 3.45 19.15 1.25
CA SER A 77 2.90 18.67 -0.03
C SER A 77 3.96 18.59 -1.13
N GLY A 78 5.00 17.79 -0.86
CA GLY A 78 6.13 17.55 -1.77
C GLY A 78 7.05 18.75 -2.03
N LYS A 79 6.99 19.83 -1.25
CA LYS A 79 7.86 21.01 -1.36
C LYS A 79 8.69 21.20 -0.09
N PRO A 80 10.01 21.40 -0.17
CA PRO A 80 10.84 21.72 0.99
C PRO A 80 10.59 23.17 1.39
N VAL A 81 10.06 23.41 2.60
CA VAL A 81 9.62 24.75 3.03
C VAL A 81 10.47 25.36 4.14
N GLY A 82 11.28 24.57 4.84
CA GLY A 82 12.16 25.08 5.87
C GLY A 82 13.04 24.00 6.48
N VAL A 83 14.14 24.41 7.08
CA VAL A 83 15.03 23.57 7.88
C VAL A 83 15.19 24.24 9.23
N PHE A 84 14.99 23.49 10.31
CA PHE A 84 15.14 23.97 11.68
C PHE A 84 16.08 23.07 12.44
N ARG A 85 16.85 23.68 13.34
CA ARG A 85 17.64 22.93 14.32
C ARG A 85 16.71 22.25 15.33
N THR A 86 16.90 20.96 15.53
CA THR A 86 16.21 20.12 16.52
C THR A 86 17.26 19.45 17.41
N HIS A 87 17.48 18.14 17.28
CA HIS A 87 18.49 17.38 17.99
C HIS A 87 18.74 16.04 17.27
N PRO A 88 19.87 15.34 17.51
CA PRO A 88 20.18 14.07 16.85
C PRO A 88 19.06 13.04 16.95
N GLY A 89 18.43 12.93 18.13
CA GLY A 89 17.29 12.04 18.41
C GLY A 89 16.02 12.28 17.60
N ALA A 90 15.83 13.46 17.00
CA ALA A 90 14.64 13.81 16.24
C ALA A 90 14.66 13.19 14.83
N PRO A 91 13.54 13.18 14.10
CA PRO A 91 13.52 12.89 12.67
C PRO A 91 14.31 13.92 11.85
N ARG A 92 14.98 13.44 10.80
CA ARG A 92 15.66 14.29 9.80
C ARG A 92 14.68 14.95 8.84
N VAL A 93 13.51 14.33 8.61
CA VAL A 93 12.48 14.88 7.72
C VAL A 93 11.09 14.73 8.35
N LEU A 94 10.30 15.80 8.32
CA LEU A 94 8.88 15.80 8.66
C LEU A 94 8.06 16.17 7.44
N ILE A 95 7.05 15.36 7.12
CA ILE A 95 6.28 15.46 5.88
C ILE A 95 4.79 15.65 6.19
N ALA A 96 4.16 16.64 5.57
CA ALA A 96 2.72 16.87 5.63
C ALA A 96 2.17 17.05 4.21
N ASN A 97 1.52 16.03 3.66
CA ASN A 97 1.06 16.03 2.26
C ASN A 97 -0.46 16.01 2.15
N SER A 98 -1.00 16.81 1.22
CA SER A 98 -2.41 16.79 0.81
C SER A 98 -3.45 17.14 1.90
N LEU A 99 -3.00 17.55 3.09
CA LEU A 99 -3.89 17.97 4.17
C LEU A 99 -4.67 19.24 3.78
N LEU A 100 -5.99 19.15 3.90
CA LEU A 100 -6.92 20.25 3.70
C LEU A 100 -7.82 20.36 4.92
N VAL A 101 -8.26 21.58 5.23
CA VAL A 101 -9.26 21.79 6.29
C VAL A 101 -10.53 21.00 5.93
N PRO A 102 -11.18 20.27 6.85
CA PRO A 102 -12.20 19.27 6.51
C PRO A 102 -13.29 19.73 5.54
N ARG A 103 -13.79 20.96 5.67
CA ARG A 103 -14.83 21.51 4.78
C ARG A 103 -14.37 21.71 3.32
N TRP A 104 -13.07 21.83 3.11
CA TRP A 104 -12.39 22.02 1.83
C TRP A 104 -11.74 20.73 1.32
N ALA A 105 -11.92 19.62 2.04
CA ALA A 105 -11.31 18.33 1.74
C ALA A 105 -12.08 17.61 0.61
N THR A 106 -12.15 18.25 -0.57
CA THR A 106 -12.81 17.73 -1.77
C THR A 106 -11.83 17.68 -2.95
N TRP A 107 -12.11 16.80 -3.93
CA TRP A 107 -11.31 16.74 -5.14
C TRP A 107 -11.30 18.06 -5.93
N ASP A 108 -12.41 18.79 -5.98
CA ASP A 108 -12.49 20.06 -6.70
C ASP A 108 -11.53 21.11 -6.12
N GLU A 109 -11.54 21.27 -4.80
CA GLU A 109 -10.64 22.22 -4.14
C GLU A 109 -9.18 21.75 -4.21
N PHE A 110 -8.94 20.45 -4.04
CA PHE A 110 -7.61 19.86 -4.21
C PHE A 110 -7.05 20.16 -5.62
N ARG A 111 -7.84 19.91 -6.67
CA ARG A 111 -7.43 20.15 -8.07
C ARG A 111 -7.23 21.64 -8.35
N ARG A 112 -8.07 22.52 -7.80
CA ARG A 112 -7.87 23.98 -7.88
C ARG A 112 -6.52 24.38 -7.28
N LEU A 113 -6.19 23.88 -6.09
CA LEU A 113 -4.91 24.15 -5.43
C LEU A 113 -3.72 23.52 -6.17
N GLU A 114 -3.90 22.34 -6.77
CA GLU A 114 -2.89 21.66 -7.56
C GLU A 114 -2.58 22.45 -8.84
N ALA A 115 -3.60 22.92 -9.55
CA ALA A 115 -3.46 23.78 -10.71
C ALA A 115 -2.74 25.10 -10.41
N LEU A 116 -2.88 25.62 -9.18
CA LEU A 116 -2.13 26.78 -8.68
C LEU A 116 -0.70 26.44 -8.21
N GLY A 117 -0.28 25.18 -8.26
CA GLY A 117 1.04 24.72 -7.80
C GLY A 117 1.20 24.72 -6.27
N LEU A 118 0.09 24.71 -5.52
CA LEU A 118 0.08 24.89 -4.06
C LEU A 118 0.03 23.58 -3.27
N THR A 119 -0.37 22.48 -3.89
CA THR A 119 -0.46 21.15 -3.25
C THR A 119 0.11 20.04 -4.15
N MET A 120 0.10 18.82 -3.63
CA MET A 120 0.53 17.58 -4.29
C MET A 120 -0.23 16.42 -3.66
N PHE A 121 -0.62 15.41 -4.46
CA PHE A 121 -1.21 14.20 -3.92
C PHE A 121 -0.12 13.24 -3.44
N GLY A 122 -0.06 12.99 -2.14
CA GLY A 122 1.00 12.17 -1.53
C GLY A 122 0.75 10.67 -1.62
N GLN A 123 -0.47 10.24 -1.98
CA GLN A 123 -0.94 8.87 -1.72
C GLN A 123 -0.56 8.48 -0.27
N MET A 124 -0.13 7.25 -0.02
CA MET A 124 0.49 6.80 1.22
C MET A 124 2.02 6.88 1.08
N THR A 125 2.63 5.96 0.32
CA THR A 125 4.10 5.80 0.27
C THR A 125 4.79 6.57 -0.83
N ALA A 126 4.03 7.23 -1.74
CA ALA A 126 4.58 8.03 -2.82
C ALA A 126 5.28 9.28 -2.28
N GLY A 127 4.54 10.10 -1.54
CA GLY A 127 5.04 11.36 -0.96
C GLY A 127 5.85 11.21 0.32
N SER A 128 5.96 9.99 0.87
CA SER A 128 6.70 9.68 2.10
C SER A 128 7.92 8.77 1.88
N TRP A 129 8.24 8.49 0.61
CA TRP A 129 9.50 7.88 0.18
C TRP A 129 9.75 6.50 0.80
N ILE A 130 8.77 5.61 0.71
CA ILE A 130 8.91 4.22 1.20
C ILE A 130 8.20 3.21 0.29
N TYR A 131 8.09 3.56 -1.00
CA TYR A 131 7.52 2.69 -2.01
C TYR A 131 8.60 1.73 -2.55
N ILE A 132 8.25 0.45 -2.64
CA ILE A 132 9.16 -0.64 -3.02
C ILE A 132 8.64 -1.42 -4.23
N GLY A 133 7.91 -0.72 -5.10
CA GLY A 133 7.21 -1.32 -6.23
C GLY A 133 6.00 -2.13 -5.79
N THR A 134 5.56 -3.02 -6.68
CA THR A 134 4.37 -3.87 -6.53
C THR A 134 4.45 -4.76 -5.29
N GLN A 135 5.67 -5.10 -4.85
CA GLN A 135 5.88 -5.92 -3.67
C GLN A 135 5.28 -5.30 -2.40
N GLY A 136 5.17 -3.97 -2.30
CA GLY A 136 4.72 -3.29 -1.08
C GLY A 136 3.33 -3.73 -0.58
N ILE A 137 2.43 -4.11 -1.50
CA ILE A 137 1.08 -4.59 -1.17
C ILE A 137 0.92 -6.10 -1.32
N LEU A 138 1.87 -6.79 -1.96
CA LEU A 138 1.76 -8.20 -2.35
C LEU A 138 1.37 -9.10 -1.18
N GLN A 139 2.04 -8.97 -0.03
CA GLN A 139 1.70 -9.81 1.12
C GLN A 139 0.33 -9.47 1.71
N GLY A 140 -0.10 -8.20 1.67
CA GLY A 140 -1.45 -7.83 2.09
C GLY A 140 -2.52 -8.48 1.23
N THR A 141 -2.30 -8.53 -0.09
CA THR A 141 -3.19 -9.20 -1.04
C THR A 141 -3.17 -10.71 -0.87
N TYR A 142 -1.99 -11.28 -0.67
CA TYR A 142 -1.83 -12.70 -0.31
C TYR A 142 -2.61 -13.04 0.97
N GLN A 143 -2.44 -12.26 2.05
CA GLN A 143 -3.15 -12.49 3.32
C GLN A 143 -4.67 -12.34 3.17
N THR A 144 -5.12 -11.38 2.36
CA THR A 144 -6.55 -11.19 2.08
C THR A 144 -7.14 -12.41 1.39
N PHE A 145 -6.50 -12.89 0.32
CA PHE A 145 -6.97 -14.09 -0.39
C PHE A 145 -6.85 -15.36 0.45
N ALA A 146 -5.79 -15.51 1.25
CA ALA A 146 -5.63 -16.64 2.16
C ALA A 146 -6.75 -16.67 3.21
N ALA A 147 -7.03 -15.54 3.86
CA ALA A 147 -8.11 -15.41 4.84
C ALA A 147 -9.50 -15.59 4.22
N ALA A 148 -9.72 -15.11 2.99
CA ALA A 148 -10.95 -15.38 2.25
C ALA A 148 -11.10 -16.88 1.95
N GLY A 149 -10.02 -17.55 1.56
CA GLY A 149 -10.00 -19.00 1.34
C GLY A 149 -10.31 -19.79 2.61
N GLU A 150 -9.66 -19.45 3.73
CA GLU A 150 -9.93 -20.07 5.03
C GLU A 150 -11.39 -19.91 5.44
N ARG A 151 -11.93 -18.70 5.33
CA ARG A 151 -13.30 -18.38 5.75
C ARG A 151 -14.36 -19.08 4.91
N HIS A 152 -14.17 -19.15 3.60
CA HIS A 152 -15.23 -19.53 2.66
C HIS A 152 -15.06 -20.93 2.06
N PHE A 153 -13.82 -21.44 2.03
CA PHE A 153 -13.49 -22.76 1.47
C PHE A 153 -12.79 -23.68 2.49
N GLY A 154 -12.57 -23.22 3.72
CA GLY A 154 -11.95 -23.99 4.80
C GLY A 154 -10.44 -24.19 4.65
N SER A 155 -9.78 -23.47 3.73
CA SER A 155 -8.34 -23.59 3.46
C SER A 155 -7.78 -22.33 2.80
N PRO A 156 -6.55 -21.89 3.15
CA PRO A 156 -5.88 -20.82 2.42
C PRO A 156 -5.42 -21.25 1.01
N ASP A 157 -5.36 -22.57 0.74
CA ASP A 157 -5.08 -23.10 -0.59
C ASP A 157 -6.29 -22.91 -1.52
N LEU A 158 -6.09 -22.12 -2.56
CA LEU A 158 -7.06 -21.76 -3.60
C LEU A 158 -6.93 -22.64 -4.85
N ALA A 159 -6.18 -23.75 -4.81
CA ALA A 159 -6.09 -24.69 -5.91
C ALA A 159 -7.47 -25.20 -6.37
N GLY A 160 -7.79 -24.90 -7.63
CA GLY A 160 -9.08 -25.20 -8.26
C GLY A 160 -10.16 -24.13 -8.08
N ARG A 161 -9.82 -22.97 -7.49
CA ARG A 161 -10.70 -21.81 -7.37
C ARG A 161 -10.41 -20.79 -8.46
N THR A 162 -11.45 -20.07 -8.87
CA THR A 162 -11.37 -18.97 -9.85
C THR A 162 -11.59 -17.61 -9.17
N LEU A 163 -10.78 -16.63 -9.56
CA LEU A 163 -10.86 -15.26 -9.07
C LEU A 163 -11.05 -14.29 -10.24
N LEU A 164 -11.87 -13.26 -10.05
CA LEU A 164 -12.05 -12.15 -10.99
C LEU A 164 -11.67 -10.84 -10.32
N THR A 165 -10.85 -10.04 -11.00
CA THR A 165 -10.54 -8.68 -10.58
C THR A 165 -10.25 -7.76 -11.77
N ALA A 166 -10.05 -6.47 -11.50
CA ALA A 166 -9.55 -5.50 -12.45
C ALA A 166 -8.49 -4.57 -11.84
N GLY A 167 -7.73 -3.92 -12.74
CA GLY A 167 -6.66 -2.99 -12.41
C GLY A 167 -5.32 -3.69 -12.19
N LEU A 168 -4.39 -3.50 -13.14
CA LEU A 168 -3.00 -3.95 -13.09
C LEU A 168 -2.08 -2.73 -12.99
N GLY A 169 -2.38 -1.79 -12.08
CA GLY A 169 -1.49 -0.67 -11.75
C GLY A 169 -0.32 -1.08 -10.84
N GLY A 170 0.38 -0.11 -10.24
CA GLY A 170 1.52 -0.38 -9.35
C GLY A 170 1.15 -1.24 -8.14
N MET A 171 -0.04 -1.06 -7.58
CA MET A 171 -0.58 -1.88 -6.49
C MET A 171 -1.46 -3.03 -7.03
N GLY A 172 -2.35 -2.71 -7.98
CA GLY A 172 -3.20 -3.65 -8.73
C GLY A 172 -2.47 -4.86 -9.31
N GLY A 173 -1.24 -4.64 -9.78
CA GLY A 173 -0.39 -5.67 -10.35
C GLY A 173 0.06 -6.74 -9.36
N ALA A 174 -0.19 -6.59 -8.05
CA ALA A 174 0.13 -7.62 -7.06
C ALA A 174 -0.92 -8.72 -6.97
N GLN A 175 -2.15 -8.45 -7.41
CA GLN A 175 -3.29 -9.39 -7.35
C GLN A 175 -3.01 -10.73 -8.05
N PRO A 176 -2.45 -10.77 -9.28
CA PRO A 176 -2.26 -12.02 -9.98
C PRO A 176 -1.25 -12.92 -9.25
N LEU A 177 -0.08 -12.39 -8.88
CA LEU A 177 0.92 -13.14 -8.11
C LEU A 177 0.42 -13.59 -6.74
N ALA A 178 -0.34 -12.75 -6.02
CA ALA A 178 -0.90 -13.12 -4.73
C ALA A 178 -1.83 -14.34 -4.82
N ALA A 179 -2.70 -14.39 -5.83
CA ALA A 179 -3.60 -15.52 -6.03
C ALA A 179 -2.85 -16.79 -6.48
N THR A 180 -1.88 -16.67 -7.39
CA THR A 180 -1.11 -17.83 -7.87
C THR A 180 -0.17 -18.41 -6.81
N MET A 181 0.33 -17.59 -5.88
CA MET A 181 1.07 -18.06 -4.68
C MET A 181 0.19 -18.91 -3.74
N LEU A 182 -1.14 -18.81 -3.86
CA LEU A 182 -2.11 -19.64 -3.13
C LEU A 182 -2.70 -20.75 -4.01
N GLY A 183 -2.22 -20.95 -5.23
CA GLY A 183 -2.72 -22.02 -6.13
C GLY A 183 -3.92 -21.61 -6.99
N GLY A 184 -4.45 -20.40 -6.87
CA GLY A 184 -5.66 -19.95 -7.57
C GLY A 184 -5.45 -19.65 -9.05
N ALA A 185 -6.55 -19.73 -9.82
CA ALA A 185 -6.63 -19.24 -11.20
C ALA A 185 -7.34 -17.88 -11.23
N ILE A 186 -6.68 -16.83 -11.72
CA ILE A 186 -7.17 -15.44 -11.63
C ILE A 186 -7.23 -14.73 -12.98
N LEU A 187 -8.39 -14.16 -13.28
CA LEU A 187 -8.62 -13.27 -14.41
C LEU A 187 -8.50 -11.81 -13.95
N CYS A 188 -7.59 -11.05 -14.56
CA CYS A 188 -7.36 -9.64 -14.26
C CYS A 188 -7.68 -8.78 -15.47
N VAL A 189 -8.73 -7.96 -15.41
CA VAL A 189 -9.08 -7.02 -16.49
C VAL A 189 -8.25 -5.74 -16.37
N GLU A 190 -7.61 -5.33 -17.47
CA GLU A 190 -6.83 -4.08 -17.54
C GLU A 190 -7.01 -3.44 -18.91
N VAL A 191 -7.28 -2.13 -18.94
CA VAL A 191 -7.58 -1.40 -20.18
C VAL A 191 -6.31 -0.96 -20.90
N ASP A 192 -5.23 -0.73 -20.15
CA ASP A 192 -3.96 -0.24 -20.66
C ASP A 192 -2.98 -1.40 -20.98
N PRO A 193 -2.69 -1.66 -22.27
CA PRO A 193 -1.77 -2.74 -22.66
C PRO A 193 -0.35 -2.52 -22.13
N GLY A 194 0.08 -1.26 -21.95
CA GLY A 194 1.38 -0.94 -21.35
C GLY A 194 1.47 -1.39 -19.90
N ARG A 195 0.34 -1.32 -19.17
CA ARG A 195 0.27 -1.84 -17.81
C ARG A 195 0.38 -3.35 -17.78
N ILE A 196 -0.35 -4.06 -18.64
CA ILE A 196 -0.26 -5.52 -18.77
C ILE A 196 1.18 -5.94 -19.03
N GLN A 197 1.83 -5.34 -20.04
CA GLN A 197 3.20 -5.68 -20.43
C GLN A 197 4.17 -5.53 -19.25
N ARG A 198 4.05 -4.44 -18.49
CA ARG A 198 4.91 -4.21 -17.31
C ARG A 198 4.77 -5.30 -16.24
N ARG A 199 3.60 -5.95 -16.11
CA ARG A 199 3.37 -7.00 -15.09
C ARG A 199 3.89 -8.35 -15.58
N LEU A 200 3.87 -8.59 -16.90
CA LEU A 200 4.60 -9.69 -17.52
C LEU A 200 6.11 -9.52 -17.31
N ASP A 201 6.66 -8.35 -17.62
CA ASP A 201 8.10 -8.05 -17.51
C ASP A 201 8.63 -8.22 -16.08
N THR A 202 7.80 -7.84 -15.09
CA THR A 202 8.13 -7.94 -13.66
C THR A 202 7.74 -9.29 -13.05
N ARG A 203 7.20 -10.23 -13.84
CA ARG A 203 6.76 -11.58 -13.42
C ARG A 203 5.67 -11.58 -12.34
N TYR A 204 4.84 -10.55 -12.34
CA TYR A 204 3.65 -10.46 -11.49
C TYR A 204 2.39 -11.00 -12.19
N LEU A 205 2.46 -11.21 -13.50
CA LEU A 205 1.43 -11.80 -14.34
C LEU A 205 2.06 -12.90 -15.22
N ASP A 206 1.35 -14.03 -15.41
CA ASP A 206 1.87 -15.16 -16.19
C ASP A 206 1.61 -14.98 -17.70
N GLU A 207 0.36 -14.69 -18.06
CA GLU A 207 -0.09 -14.64 -19.45
C GLU A 207 -1.05 -13.46 -19.70
N ALA A 208 -1.20 -13.05 -20.96
CA ALA A 208 -2.17 -12.05 -21.36
C ALA A 208 -2.86 -12.39 -22.69
N THR A 209 -4.05 -11.85 -22.89
CA THR A 209 -4.85 -11.98 -24.11
C THR A 209 -5.80 -10.78 -24.26
N ASP A 210 -6.25 -10.50 -25.49
CA ASP A 210 -7.29 -9.53 -25.80
C ASP A 210 -8.66 -10.19 -26.10
N SER A 211 -8.72 -11.52 -26.00
CA SER A 211 -9.92 -12.32 -26.27
C SER A 211 -10.54 -12.84 -24.98
N LEU A 212 -11.78 -12.41 -24.71
CA LEU A 212 -12.56 -12.86 -23.56
C LEU A 212 -12.76 -14.38 -23.56
N GLU A 213 -13.03 -14.98 -24.73
CA GLU A 213 -13.25 -16.43 -24.86
C GLU A 213 -11.99 -17.22 -24.52
N ASP A 214 -10.85 -16.76 -25.02
CA ASP A 214 -9.55 -17.39 -24.76
C ASP A 214 -9.18 -17.27 -23.28
N ALA A 215 -9.37 -16.09 -22.67
CA ALA A 215 -9.15 -15.90 -21.25
C ALA A 215 -9.99 -16.86 -20.39
N LEU A 216 -11.29 -16.97 -20.68
CA LEU A 216 -12.20 -17.87 -19.95
C LEU A 216 -11.82 -19.34 -20.14
N ALA A 217 -11.45 -19.76 -21.35
CA ALA A 217 -11.02 -21.12 -21.62
C ALA A 217 -9.79 -21.49 -20.78
N ARG A 218 -8.79 -20.60 -20.71
CA ARG A 218 -7.56 -20.81 -19.94
C ARG A 218 -7.82 -20.86 -18.43
N ILE A 219 -8.64 -19.95 -17.90
CA ILE A 219 -8.97 -19.90 -16.47
C ILE A 219 -9.74 -21.14 -16.03
N ARG A 220 -10.76 -21.57 -16.80
CA ARG A 220 -11.52 -22.79 -16.51
C ARG A 220 -10.63 -24.04 -16.55
N ALA A 221 -9.74 -24.13 -17.56
CA ALA A 221 -8.81 -25.25 -17.67
C ALA A 221 -7.84 -25.30 -16.49
N ALA A 222 -7.22 -24.16 -16.13
CA ALA A 222 -6.30 -24.08 -15.00
C ALA A 222 -6.98 -24.46 -13.67
N ALA A 223 -8.21 -23.99 -13.43
CA ALA A 223 -8.98 -24.36 -12.25
C ALA A 223 -9.32 -25.87 -12.24
N ALA A 224 -9.76 -26.44 -13.36
CA ALA A 224 -10.03 -27.89 -13.46
C ALA A 224 -8.77 -28.74 -13.22
N GLU A 225 -7.61 -28.28 -13.69
CA GLU A 225 -6.30 -28.89 -13.49
C GLU A 225 -5.71 -28.63 -12.09
N ARG A 226 -6.36 -27.80 -11.26
CA ARG A 226 -5.83 -27.32 -9.96
C ARG A 226 -4.45 -26.67 -10.11
N ARG A 227 -4.22 -26.01 -11.23
CA ARG A 227 -2.96 -25.35 -11.59
C ARG A 227 -3.08 -23.84 -11.35
N PRO A 228 -2.14 -23.20 -10.64
CA PRO A 228 -2.13 -21.75 -10.54
C PRO A 228 -1.90 -21.12 -11.92
N LEU A 229 -2.69 -20.10 -12.25
CA LEU A 229 -2.53 -19.33 -13.48
C LEU A 229 -3.11 -17.93 -13.30
N SER A 230 -2.37 -16.91 -13.74
CA SER A 230 -2.88 -15.56 -13.87
C SER A 230 -2.97 -15.12 -15.33
N VAL A 231 -4.14 -14.65 -15.74
CA VAL A 231 -4.39 -14.16 -17.11
C VAL A 231 -4.83 -12.70 -17.06
N GLY A 232 -4.07 -11.83 -17.72
CA GLY A 232 -4.43 -10.43 -17.96
C GLY A 232 -5.28 -10.33 -19.22
N LEU A 233 -6.50 -9.80 -19.09
CA LEU A 233 -7.37 -9.54 -20.22
C LEU A 233 -7.34 -8.05 -20.56
N GLN A 234 -6.91 -7.72 -21.78
CA GLN A 234 -7.00 -6.35 -22.28
C GLN A 234 -8.47 -5.99 -22.52
N GLY A 235 -9.02 -5.11 -21.70
CA GLY A 235 -10.41 -4.68 -21.78
C GLY A 235 -10.81 -3.71 -20.67
N ASN A 236 -11.99 -3.09 -20.81
CA ASN A 236 -12.52 -2.21 -19.77
C ASN A 236 -13.34 -3.01 -18.74
N ALA A 237 -13.05 -2.84 -17.45
CA ALA A 237 -13.77 -3.54 -16.38
C ALA A 237 -15.28 -3.23 -16.37
N ALA A 238 -15.66 -1.99 -16.71
CA ALA A 238 -17.06 -1.56 -16.82
C ALA A 238 -17.80 -2.17 -18.03
N GLU A 239 -17.12 -2.92 -18.90
CA GLU A 239 -17.71 -3.64 -20.02
C GLU A 239 -17.60 -5.15 -19.81
N VAL A 240 -16.40 -5.61 -19.43
CA VAL A 240 -16.09 -7.03 -19.25
C VAL A 240 -16.82 -7.62 -18.04
N VAL A 241 -16.82 -6.95 -16.89
CA VAL A 241 -17.43 -7.50 -15.67
C VAL A 241 -18.96 -7.63 -15.81
N PRO A 242 -19.69 -6.61 -16.33
CA PRO A 242 -21.10 -6.76 -16.68
C PRO A 242 -21.36 -7.87 -17.71
N GLU A 243 -20.52 -7.99 -18.73
CA GLU A 243 -20.67 -9.01 -19.77
C GLU A 243 -20.54 -10.43 -19.19
N LEU A 244 -19.53 -10.67 -18.33
CA LEU A 244 -19.35 -11.93 -17.63
C LEU A 244 -20.55 -12.27 -16.72
N ALA A 245 -21.03 -11.29 -15.95
CA ALA A 245 -22.21 -11.46 -15.09
C ALA A 245 -23.46 -11.80 -15.91
N ARG A 246 -23.67 -11.13 -17.05
CA ARG A 246 -24.78 -11.37 -17.98
C ARG A 246 -24.75 -12.79 -18.57
N ARG A 247 -23.57 -13.29 -18.92
CA ARG A 247 -23.35 -14.67 -19.39
C ARG A 247 -23.52 -15.72 -18.29
N GLY A 248 -23.45 -15.30 -17.03
CA GLY A 248 -23.48 -16.18 -15.88
C GLY A 248 -22.22 -16.99 -15.68
N GLU A 249 -21.09 -16.39 -16.06
CA GLU A 249 -19.79 -16.90 -15.66
C GLU A 249 -19.67 -16.88 -14.13
N HIS A 250 -19.13 -17.96 -13.56
CA HIS A 250 -18.94 -18.07 -12.13
C HIS A 250 -17.47 -17.88 -11.75
N PHE A 251 -17.25 -17.05 -10.74
CA PHE A 251 -15.97 -16.89 -10.05
C PHE A 251 -16.17 -17.10 -8.55
N ASP A 252 -15.28 -17.84 -7.89
CA ASP A 252 -15.37 -18.09 -6.45
C ASP A 252 -15.18 -16.79 -5.65
N LEU A 253 -14.16 -15.98 -6.00
CA LEU A 253 -13.88 -14.67 -5.40
C LEU A 253 -13.94 -13.56 -6.48
N VAL A 254 -14.53 -12.41 -6.14
CA VAL A 254 -14.58 -11.23 -7.01
C VAL A 254 -14.17 -9.99 -6.22
N THR A 255 -13.29 -9.17 -6.79
CA THR A 255 -12.83 -7.92 -6.20
C THR A 255 -12.47 -6.90 -7.29
N ASP A 256 -12.03 -5.69 -6.92
CA ASP A 256 -11.53 -4.69 -7.85
C ASP A 256 -10.36 -3.88 -7.23
N GLN A 257 -9.40 -3.50 -8.06
CA GLN A 257 -8.31 -2.58 -7.69
C GLN A 257 -7.98 -1.57 -8.80
N THR A 258 -8.97 -1.19 -9.62
CA THR A 258 -8.87 0.03 -10.44
C THR A 258 -8.62 1.26 -9.55
N ALA A 259 -8.14 2.37 -10.12
CA ALA A 259 -7.90 3.58 -9.34
C ALA A 259 -9.17 4.45 -9.22
N ALA A 260 -10.26 3.84 -8.75
CA ALA A 260 -11.57 4.48 -8.58
C ALA A 260 -11.57 5.66 -7.59
N HIS A 261 -10.57 5.75 -6.71
CA HIS A 261 -10.44 6.83 -5.73
C HIS A 261 -10.17 8.22 -6.33
N ASP A 262 -9.69 8.26 -7.58
CA ASP A 262 -9.57 9.47 -8.38
C ASP A 262 -10.15 9.19 -9.77
N PRO A 263 -11.49 9.29 -9.94
CA PRO A 263 -12.15 8.93 -11.20
C PRO A 263 -11.60 9.69 -12.40
N LEU A 264 -11.08 10.92 -12.23
CA LEU A 264 -10.56 11.73 -13.33
C LEU A 264 -9.30 11.12 -13.93
N THR A 265 -8.39 10.58 -13.12
CA THR A 265 -7.09 10.08 -13.58
C THR A 265 -7.06 8.55 -13.66
N GLY A 266 -7.83 7.88 -12.81
CA GLY A 266 -7.63 6.48 -12.45
C GLY A 266 -8.65 5.49 -13.00
N TYR A 267 -9.76 5.96 -13.61
CA TYR A 267 -10.81 5.10 -14.15
C TYR A 267 -11.16 5.50 -15.59
N VAL A 268 -10.85 4.64 -16.55
CA VAL A 268 -11.15 4.88 -17.97
C VAL A 268 -12.64 4.61 -18.23
N PRO A 269 -13.43 5.58 -18.75
CA PRO A 269 -14.82 5.35 -19.08
C PRO A 269 -15.01 4.26 -20.14
N ALA A 270 -16.10 3.49 -20.04
CA ALA A 270 -16.49 2.52 -21.04
C ALA A 270 -16.63 3.17 -22.44
N GLY A 271 -16.33 2.41 -23.49
CA GLY A 271 -16.36 2.85 -24.88
C GLY A 271 -15.19 3.74 -25.32
N LEU A 272 -14.20 4.00 -24.46
CA LEU A 272 -13.01 4.79 -24.80
C LEU A 272 -11.73 3.95 -24.71
N SER A 273 -10.83 4.13 -25.68
CA SER A 273 -9.42 3.76 -25.54
C SER A 273 -8.70 4.64 -24.51
N VAL A 274 -7.52 4.22 -24.07
CA VAL A 274 -6.67 5.00 -23.15
C VAL A 274 -6.31 6.36 -23.74
N GLU A 275 -6.04 6.42 -25.05
CA GLU A 275 -5.72 7.64 -25.77
C GLU A 275 -6.91 8.58 -25.89
N GLU A 276 -8.10 8.06 -26.23
CA GLU A 276 -9.34 8.86 -26.30
C GLU A 276 -9.74 9.38 -24.92
N ALA A 277 -9.62 8.55 -23.89
CA ALA A 277 -9.84 8.93 -22.51
C ALA A 277 -8.88 10.06 -22.09
N SER A 278 -7.60 9.98 -22.48
CA SER A 278 -6.62 11.02 -22.19
C SER A 278 -6.95 12.35 -22.88
N ARG A 279 -7.44 12.32 -24.13
CA ARG A 279 -7.90 13.53 -24.83
C ARG A 279 -9.15 14.12 -24.16
N LEU A 280 -10.16 13.30 -23.89
CA LEU A 280 -11.40 13.75 -23.24
C LEU A 280 -11.11 14.37 -21.87
N ARG A 281 -10.22 13.78 -21.08
CA ARG A 281 -9.81 14.31 -19.78
C ARG A 281 -9.21 15.71 -19.88
N ALA A 282 -8.44 15.99 -20.92
CA ALA A 282 -7.80 17.28 -21.15
C ALA A 282 -8.77 18.32 -21.72
N ASP A 283 -9.67 17.88 -22.61
CA ASP A 283 -10.60 18.77 -23.33
C ASP A 283 -11.85 19.11 -22.51
N ASP A 284 -12.43 18.13 -21.80
CA ASP A 284 -13.66 18.27 -21.00
C ASP A 284 -13.63 17.30 -19.80
N SER A 285 -13.02 17.76 -18.70
CA SER A 285 -12.91 16.98 -17.46
C SER A 285 -14.25 16.66 -16.81
N ASP A 286 -15.27 17.49 -17.03
CA ASP A 286 -16.59 17.31 -16.41
C ASP A 286 -17.37 16.20 -17.13
N ASP A 287 -17.32 16.16 -18.47
CA ASP A 287 -17.82 15.03 -19.24
C ASP A 287 -17.06 13.74 -18.90
N TYR A 288 -15.73 13.80 -18.79
CA TYR A 288 -14.93 12.65 -18.38
C TYR A 288 -15.40 12.07 -17.04
N LEU A 289 -15.54 12.92 -16.02
CA LEU A 289 -15.97 12.51 -14.68
C LEU A 289 -17.37 11.90 -14.68
N ARG A 290 -18.30 12.48 -15.45
CA ARG A 290 -19.65 11.92 -15.60
C ARG A 290 -19.59 10.51 -16.18
N ARG A 291 -18.91 10.32 -17.32
CA ARG A 291 -18.81 9.01 -17.98
C ARG A 291 -18.05 7.98 -17.13
N ALA A 292 -17.01 8.41 -16.42
CA ALA A 292 -16.28 7.56 -15.48
C ALA A 292 -17.21 7.07 -14.35
N ARG A 293 -18.03 7.95 -13.78
CA ARG A 293 -19.02 7.59 -12.76
C ARG A 293 -20.08 6.63 -13.30
N ASP A 294 -20.62 6.89 -14.48
CA ASP A 294 -21.58 5.97 -15.13
C ASP A 294 -20.98 4.57 -15.33
N SER A 295 -19.69 4.52 -15.68
CA SER A 295 -18.95 3.25 -15.85
C SER A 295 -18.68 2.53 -14.53
N ILE A 296 -18.37 3.28 -13.46
CA ILE A 296 -18.22 2.73 -12.10
C ILE A 296 -19.56 2.16 -11.59
N VAL A 297 -20.67 2.86 -11.84
CA VAL A 297 -22.02 2.38 -11.50
C VAL A 297 -22.28 1.02 -12.16
N ALA A 298 -22.09 0.91 -13.47
CA ALA A 298 -22.30 -0.34 -14.21
C ALA A 298 -21.39 -1.47 -13.69
N HIS A 299 -20.13 -1.16 -13.36
CA HIS A 299 -19.19 -2.13 -12.81
C HIS A 299 -19.67 -2.66 -11.44
N VAL A 300 -20.09 -1.78 -10.52
CA VAL A 300 -20.57 -2.19 -9.19
C VAL A 300 -21.90 -2.94 -9.28
N GLU A 301 -22.82 -2.55 -10.16
CA GLU A 301 -24.07 -3.30 -10.38
C GLU A 301 -23.79 -4.75 -10.81
N ALA A 302 -22.76 -4.97 -11.63
CA ALA A 302 -22.31 -6.31 -12.01
C ALA A 302 -21.65 -7.06 -10.85
N MET A 303 -20.85 -6.40 -10.01
CA MET A 303 -20.32 -7.00 -8.78
C MET A 303 -21.46 -7.42 -7.82
N LEU A 304 -22.53 -6.64 -7.72
CA LEU A 304 -23.73 -7.00 -6.96
C LEU A 304 -24.45 -8.21 -7.55
N GLU A 305 -24.41 -8.40 -8.88
CA GLU A 305 -24.93 -9.61 -9.52
C GLU A 305 -24.13 -10.86 -9.13
N TYR A 306 -22.81 -10.74 -9.01
CA TYR A 306 -21.96 -11.82 -8.48
C TYR A 306 -22.32 -12.17 -7.03
N VAL A 307 -22.59 -11.16 -6.18
CA VAL A 307 -23.12 -11.40 -4.82
C VAL A 307 -24.43 -12.20 -4.87
N ARG A 308 -25.38 -11.78 -5.71
CA ARG A 308 -26.69 -12.46 -5.85
C ARG A 308 -26.56 -13.90 -6.35
N ARG A 309 -25.51 -14.20 -7.11
CA ARG A 309 -25.20 -15.55 -7.63
C ARG A 309 -24.34 -16.40 -6.70
N GLY A 310 -23.98 -15.88 -5.53
CA GLY A 310 -23.27 -16.62 -4.49
C GLY A 310 -21.75 -16.58 -4.60
N SER A 311 -21.18 -15.71 -5.43
CA SER A 311 -19.73 -15.42 -5.40
C SER A 311 -19.39 -14.59 -4.16
N TYR A 312 -18.21 -14.79 -3.59
CA TYR A 312 -17.74 -13.97 -2.49
C TYR A 312 -17.09 -12.69 -3.02
N VAL A 313 -17.80 -11.59 -2.86
CA VAL A 313 -17.38 -10.28 -3.35
C VAL A 313 -16.88 -9.42 -2.19
N PHE A 314 -15.80 -8.67 -2.41
CA PHE A 314 -15.30 -7.69 -1.45
C PHE A 314 -14.67 -6.49 -2.16
N ASP A 315 -14.63 -5.34 -1.47
CA ASP A 315 -13.93 -4.13 -1.90
C ASP A 315 -12.48 -4.16 -1.42
N TYR A 316 -11.55 -3.84 -2.32
CA TYR A 316 -10.12 -3.85 -2.04
C TYR A 316 -9.49 -2.46 -1.89
N GLY A 317 -10.27 -1.53 -1.33
CA GLY A 317 -9.76 -0.31 -0.75
C GLY A 317 -9.44 0.81 -1.71
N ASN A 318 -10.17 0.87 -2.83
CA ASN A 318 -10.06 1.90 -3.86
C ASN A 318 -11.28 2.84 -3.93
N ASN A 319 -12.23 2.71 -2.99
CA ASN A 319 -13.45 3.51 -2.93
C ASN A 319 -14.43 3.33 -4.11
N LEU A 320 -14.37 2.20 -4.83
CA LEU A 320 -15.30 1.91 -5.93
C LEU A 320 -16.77 1.93 -5.47
N ARG A 321 -17.06 1.34 -4.30
CA ARG A 321 -18.41 1.39 -3.69
C ARG A 321 -18.87 2.81 -3.39
N GLY A 322 -17.97 3.66 -2.88
CA GLY A 322 -18.27 5.05 -2.56
C GLY A 322 -18.64 5.87 -3.79
N GLU A 323 -17.89 5.73 -4.88
CA GLU A 323 -18.19 6.40 -6.15
C GLU A 323 -19.49 5.88 -6.78
N ALA A 324 -19.76 4.56 -6.72
CA ALA A 324 -21.01 4.00 -7.20
C ALA A 324 -22.22 4.45 -6.37
N HIS A 325 -22.06 4.54 -5.05
CA HIS A 325 -23.09 5.07 -4.16
C HIS A 325 -23.41 6.53 -4.48
N ALA A 326 -22.39 7.36 -4.68
CA ALA A 326 -22.56 8.74 -5.14
C ALA A 326 -23.20 8.82 -6.54
N GLY A 327 -23.01 7.78 -7.37
CA GLY A 327 -23.68 7.59 -8.66
C GLY A 327 -25.11 7.02 -8.59
N GLY A 328 -25.63 6.73 -7.39
CA GLY A 328 -27.02 6.30 -7.19
C GLY A 328 -27.22 4.82 -6.89
N VAL A 329 -26.15 4.02 -6.76
CA VAL A 329 -26.26 2.60 -6.38
C VAL A 329 -26.46 2.50 -4.86
N ALA A 330 -27.73 2.45 -4.43
CA ALA A 330 -28.09 2.40 -3.01
C ALA A 330 -27.45 1.21 -2.27
N ASP A 331 -27.37 0.06 -2.94
CA ASP A 331 -26.87 -1.20 -2.37
C ASP A 331 -25.34 -1.40 -2.54
N ALA A 332 -24.59 -0.35 -2.93
CA ALA A 332 -23.15 -0.47 -3.21
C ALA A 332 -22.34 -1.00 -2.01
N PHE A 333 -22.79 -0.75 -0.78
CA PHE A 333 -22.12 -1.19 0.46
C PHE A 333 -22.60 -2.55 0.99
N THR A 334 -23.38 -3.31 0.22
CA THR A 334 -23.88 -4.63 0.65
C THR A 334 -22.79 -5.71 0.67
N TYR A 335 -21.71 -5.55 -0.09
CA TYR A 335 -20.50 -6.36 0.06
C TYR A 335 -19.43 -5.60 0.87
N PRO A 336 -18.67 -6.29 1.74
CA PRO A 336 -17.80 -5.64 2.72
C PRO A 336 -16.47 -5.18 2.10
N GLY A 337 -15.80 -4.25 2.78
CA GLY A 337 -14.37 -4.02 2.56
C GLY A 337 -13.53 -5.19 3.06
N PHE A 338 -12.37 -5.39 2.44
CA PHE A 338 -11.47 -6.49 2.80
C PHE A 338 -10.94 -6.43 4.24
N VAL A 339 -10.84 -5.23 4.83
CA VAL A 339 -10.34 -5.07 6.19
C VAL A 339 -11.31 -5.62 7.24
N PRO A 340 -12.57 -5.15 7.33
CA PRO A 340 -13.54 -5.76 8.24
C PRO A 340 -13.80 -7.24 7.91
N ALA A 341 -13.69 -7.64 6.64
CA ALA A 341 -13.94 -9.02 6.24
C ALA A 341 -12.82 -10.00 6.63
N TYR A 342 -11.55 -9.59 6.52
CA TYR A 342 -10.41 -10.52 6.51
C TYR A 342 -9.18 -10.05 7.30
N ILE A 343 -8.84 -8.75 7.27
CA ILE A 343 -7.53 -8.27 7.77
C ILE A 343 -7.57 -7.78 9.23
N ARG A 344 -8.70 -7.28 9.72
CA ARG A 344 -8.78 -6.69 11.07
C ARG A 344 -8.24 -7.57 12.22
N PRO A 345 -8.42 -8.91 12.22
CA PRO A 345 -7.80 -9.76 13.24
C PRO A 345 -6.27 -9.69 13.29
N LEU A 346 -5.61 -9.40 12.16
CA LEU A 346 -4.17 -9.14 12.11
C LEU A 346 -3.84 -7.80 12.77
N PHE A 347 -4.62 -6.75 12.49
CA PHE A 347 -4.44 -5.43 13.10
C PHE A 347 -4.64 -5.41 14.62
N CYS A 348 -5.53 -6.26 15.16
CA CYS A 348 -5.71 -6.41 16.60
C CYS A 348 -4.42 -6.84 17.34
N ARG A 349 -3.45 -7.43 16.62
CA ARG A 349 -2.13 -7.86 17.13
C ARG A 349 -0.98 -6.96 16.63
N GLY A 350 -1.29 -5.82 16.04
CA GLY A 350 -0.32 -4.90 15.44
C GLY A 350 0.35 -5.43 14.16
N ILE A 351 -0.14 -6.54 13.59
CA ILE A 351 0.42 -7.16 12.38
C ILE A 351 -0.02 -6.34 11.17
N GLY A 352 0.93 -5.86 10.38
CA GLY A 352 0.66 -5.05 9.20
C GLY A 352 1.88 -4.99 8.26
N PRO A 353 1.85 -4.16 7.19
CA PRO A 353 2.78 -4.20 6.07
C PRO A 353 4.18 -3.64 6.36
N PHE A 354 4.82 -4.19 7.39
CA PHE A 354 6.22 -3.95 7.75
C PHE A 354 7.14 -4.36 6.60
N ARG A 355 8.11 -3.50 6.28
CA ARG A 355 9.00 -3.66 5.14
C ARG A 355 10.38 -3.07 5.40
N TRP A 356 11.34 -3.51 4.61
CA TRP A 356 12.67 -2.91 4.59
C TRP A 356 13.28 -2.86 3.19
N ALA A 357 14.26 -1.98 2.99
CA ALA A 357 15.06 -1.91 1.77
C ALA A 357 16.55 -1.78 2.09
N ALA A 358 17.38 -2.54 1.39
CA ALA A 358 18.82 -2.54 1.56
C ALA A 358 19.45 -1.38 0.77
N LEU A 359 20.01 -0.38 1.47
CA LEU A 359 20.57 0.80 0.81
C LEU A 359 21.83 0.49 0.00
N SER A 360 22.46 -0.65 0.23
CA SER A 360 23.59 -1.14 -0.58
C SER A 360 23.20 -1.33 -2.05
N GLY A 361 21.92 -1.65 -2.33
CA GLY A 361 21.47 -2.11 -3.64
C GLY A 361 21.74 -3.58 -3.92
N ASP A 362 22.23 -4.34 -2.93
CA ASP A 362 22.65 -5.72 -3.10
C ASP A 362 21.56 -6.69 -2.64
N GLU A 363 21.15 -7.59 -3.53
CA GLU A 363 20.10 -8.57 -3.24
C GLU A 363 20.52 -9.59 -2.16
N ALA A 364 21.83 -9.82 -1.98
CA ALA A 364 22.33 -10.73 -0.96
C ALA A 364 22.08 -10.20 0.46
N ASP A 365 21.94 -8.89 0.64
CA ASP A 365 21.55 -8.32 1.93
C ASP A 365 20.13 -8.74 2.31
N ILE A 366 19.19 -8.72 1.34
CA ILE A 366 17.82 -9.21 1.57
C ILE A 366 17.81 -10.70 1.87
N ALA A 367 18.57 -11.52 1.13
CA ALA A 367 18.66 -12.96 1.39
C ALA A 367 19.23 -13.26 2.80
N THR A 368 20.21 -12.48 3.25
CA THR A 368 20.80 -12.61 4.59
C THR A 368 19.80 -12.24 5.68
N ILE A 369 19.03 -11.17 5.48
CA ILE A 369 17.95 -10.78 6.40
C ILE A 369 16.86 -11.84 6.42
N ASP A 370 16.38 -12.30 5.25
CA ASP A 370 15.36 -13.35 5.13
C ASP A 370 15.77 -14.62 5.90
N GLN A 371 17.03 -15.08 5.76
CA GLN A 371 17.56 -16.23 6.51
C GLN A 371 17.59 -15.98 8.01
N THR A 372 17.97 -14.78 8.44
CA THR A 372 18.03 -14.42 9.87
C THR A 372 16.64 -14.42 10.48
N LEU A 373 15.64 -13.85 9.80
CA LEU A 373 14.26 -13.83 10.28
C LEU A 373 13.65 -15.23 10.33
N ARG A 374 13.98 -16.13 9.39
CA ARG A 374 13.57 -17.54 9.48
C ARG A 374 14.07 -18.19 10.78
N GLY A 375 15.31 -17.92 11.19
CA GLY A 375 15.86 -18.42 12.45
C GLY A 375 15.28 -17.73 13.70
N LEU A 376 14.87 -16.47 13.58
CA LEU A 376 14.33 -15.67 14.69
C LEU A 376 12.88 -16.03 15.05
N PHE A 377 12.11 -16.51 14.08
CA PHE A 377 10.68 -16.84 14.23
C PHE A 377 10.37 -18.27 13.76
N PRO A 378 11.01 -19.31 14.34
CA PRO A 378 10.88 -20.68 13.85
C PRO A 378 9.45 -21.24 13.95
N ASP A 379 8.67 -20.74 14.90
CA ASP A 379 7.33 -21.25 15.22
C ASP A 379 6.19 -20.53 14.48
N ASP A 380 6.48 -19.47 13.72
CA ASP A 380 5.47 -18.75 12.92
C ASP A 380 5.35 -19.38 11.52
N ALA A 381 4.46 -20.38 11.40
CA ALA A 381 4.26 -21.11 10.16
C ALA A 381 3.84 -20.22 8.97
N ALA A 382 3.08 -19.15 9.21
CA ALA A 382 2.63 -18.22 8.17
C ALA A 382 3.81 -17.38 7.65
N LEU A 383 4.62 -16.87 8.56
CA LEU A 383 5.85 -16.14 8.23
C LEU A 383 6.87 -17.05 7.52
N GLN A 384 7.10 -18.27 8.01
CA GLN A 384 8.02 -19.22 7.38
C GLN A 384 7.62 -19.50 5.93
N ARG A 385 6.33 -19.75 5.69
CA ARG A 385 5.79 -19.96 4.33
C ARG A 385 5.98 -18.73 3.45
N TRP A 386 5.71 -17.54 3.97
CA TRP A 386 5.95 -16.30 3.23
C TRP A 386 7.43 -16.13 2.85
N LEU A 387 8.33 -16.34 3.82
CA LEU A 387 9.77 -16.26 3.60
C LEU A 387 10.27 -17.37 2.68
N GLU A 388 9.61 -18.53 2.58
CA GLU A 388 9.89 -19.57 1.60
C GLU A 388 9.45 -19.17 0.19
N LEU A 389 8.23 -18.65 0.04
CA LEU A 389 7.62 -18.38 -1.26
C LEU A 389 8.13 -17.08 -1.91
N ALA A 390 8.40 -16.04 -1.13
CA ALA A 390 8.75 -14.73 -1.70
C ALA A 390 10.10 -14.75 -2.46
N PRO A 391 11.17 -15.39 -1.96
CA PRO A 391 12.39 -15.59 -2.73
C PRO A 391 12.13 -16.39 -4.02
N GLY A 392 12.64 -15.90 -5.15
CA GLY A 392 12.49 -16.57 -6.45
C GLY A 392 11.18 -16.31 -7.19
N ARG A 393 10.10 -15.93 -6.48
CA ARG A 393 8.84 -15.47 -7.10
C ARG A 393 8.82 -13.95 -7.29
N VAL A 394 9.34 -13.21 -6.32
CA VAL A 394 9.28 -11.74 -6.34
C VAL A 394 10.52 -11.17 -7.02
N ALA A 395 10.34 -10.48 -8.14
CA ALA A 395 11.39 -9.67 -8.75
C ALA A 395 11.57 -8.37 -7.94
N PHE A 396 12.82 -8.02 -7.64
CA PHE A 396 13.11 -6.71 -7.03
C PHE A 396 12.93 -5.58 -8.04
N GLN A 397 12.55 -4.41 -7.54
CA GLN A 397 12.36 -3.18 -8.31
C GLN A 397 13.16 -2.06 -7.62
N GLY A 398 14.15 -1.49 -8.30
CA GLY A 398 15.02 -0.48 -7.68
C GLY A 398 15.93 -1.07 -6.60
N LEU A 399 15.93 -0.48 -5.40
CA LEU A 399 16.65 -1.04 -4.24
C LEU A 399 16.01 -2.37 -3.85
N PRO A 400 16.79 -3.45 -3.65
CA PRO A 400 16.26 -4.70 -3.13
C PRO A 400 15.56 -4.46 -1.79
N ALA A 401 14.32 -4.92 -1.72
CA ALA A 401 13.42 -4.67 -0.61
C ALA A 401 12.55 -5.89 -0.34
N ARG A 402 12.02 -5.99 0.88
CA ARG A 402 11.15 -7.09 1.29
C ARG A 402 9.96 -6.52 2.06
N ILE A 403 8.77 -7.00 1.70
CA ILE A 403 7.57 -6.91 2.54
C ILE A 403 7.51 -8.15 3.44
N CYS A 404 7.18 -7.97 4.71
CA CYS A 404 7.05 -9.04 5.68
C CYS A 404 6.18 -8.58 6.84
N TRP A 405 4.93 -9.05 6.89
CA TRP A 405 3.96 -8.62 7.89
C TRP A 405 4.35 -9.15 9.27
N LEU A 406 4.72 -8.23 10.18
CA LEU A 406 5.11 -8.50 11.56
C LEU A 406 4.27 -7.66 12.53
N GLY A 407 4.03 -8.22 13.71
CA GLY A 407 3.19 -7.63 14.76
C GLY A 407 3.93 -6.84 15.82
N TYR A 408 3.18 -6.45 16.86
CA TYR A 408 3.76 -5.88 18.07
C TYR A 408 4.78 -6.86 18.70
N GLY A 409 5.89 -6.33 19.21
CA GLY A 409 7.02 -7.14 19.71
C GLY A 409 7.94 -7.65 18.59
N ASP A 410 7.39 -8.35 17.60
CA ASP A 410 8.19 -8.97 16.53
C ASP A 410 8.85 -7.95 15.60
N ARG A 411 8.21 -6.79 15.35
CA ARG A 411 8.86 -5.69 14.61
C ARG A 411 10.13 -5.21 15.30
N ALA A 412 10.11 -4.99 16.62
CA ALA A 412 11.28 -4.55 17.38
C ALA A 412 12.38 -5.62 17.36
N ARG A 413 12.03 -6.89 17.57
CA ARG A 413 12.96 -8.02 17.48
C ARG A 413 13.63 -8.09 16.10
N ALA A 414 12.85 -7.97 15.02
CA ALA A 414 13.37 -7.98 13.65
C ALA A 414 14.26 -6.76 13.37
N GLY A 415 13.85 -5.56 13.79
CA GLY A 415 14.63 -4.35 13.58
C GLY A 415 15.99 -4.36 14.28
N LEU A 416 16.04 -4.85 15.53
CA LEU A 416 17.29 -5.04 16.27
C LEU A 416 18.20 -6.08 15.60
N ALA A 417 17.64 -7.22 15.15
CA ALA A 417 18.39 -8.23 14.43
C ALA A 417 18.98 -7.69 13.11
N ILE A 418 18.21 -6.88 12.35
CA ILE A 418 18.71 -6.22 11.15
C ILE A 418 19.84 -5.24 11.49
N ASN A 419 19.72 -4.47 12.56
CA ASN A 419 20.76 -3.56 13.01
C ASN A 419 22.07 -4.31 13.36
N ASP A 420 21.97 -5.47 14.01
CA ASP A 420 23.13 -6.29 14.33
C ASP A 420 23.78 -6.92 13.08
N LEU A 421 23.00 -7.22 12.04
CA LEU A 421 23.54 -7.66 10.75
C LEU A 421 24.35 -6.55 10.07
N VAL A 422 23.89 -5.29 10.14
CA VAL A 422 24.63 -4.13 9.63
C VAL A 422 25.88 -3.90 10.45
N ARG A 423 25.78 -3.91 11.80
CA ARG A 423 26.91 -3.76 12.73
C ARG A 423 28.01 -4.78 12.49
N SER A 424 27.65 -6.03 12.24
CA SER A 424 28.59 -7.13 12.00
C SER A 424 29.13 -7.18 10.57
N GLY A 425 28.64 -6.34 9.65
CA GLY A 425 29.02 -6.30 8.24
C GLY A 425 28.51 -7.48 7.41
N LYS A 426 27.59 -8.31 7.95
CA LYS A 426 26.91 -9.37 7.19
C LYS A 426 25.92 -8.79 6.18
N VAL A 427 25.35 -7.64 6.51
CA VAL A 427 24.61 -6.77 5.58
C VAL A 427 25.52 -5.59 5.25
N LYS A 428 25.68 -5.30 3.95
CA LYS A 428 26.79 -4.46 3.43
C LYS A 428 26.65 -2.97 3.72
N ALA A 429 25.42 -2.48 3.89
CA ALA A 429 25.13 -1.09 4.18
C ALA A 429 23.86 -0.98 5.05
N PRO A 430 23.57 0.19 5.64
CA PRO A 430 22.35 0.39 6.41
C PRO A 430 21.07 0.03 5.66
N VAL A 431 20.06 -0.34 6.44
CA VAL A 431 18.76 -0.79 5.95
C VAL A 431 17.70 0.18 6.41
N VAL A 432 16.84 0.62 5.50
CA VAL A 432 15.65 1.39 5.89
C VAL A 432 14.55 0.42 6.29
N ILE A 433 13.87 0.71 7.40
CA ILE A 433 12.75 -0.06 7.92
C ILE A 433 11.54 0.86 8.01
N GLY A 434 10.44 0.48 7.38
CA GLY A 434 9.22 1.26 7.37
C GLY A 434 8.00 0.39 7.08
N ARG A 435 6.95 1.02 6.56
CA ARG A 435 5.67 0.37 6.23
C ARG A 435 4.85 1.21 5.27
N ASP A 436 3.74 0.64 4.81
CA ASP A 436 2.65 1.46 4.26
C ASP A 436 2.03 2.35 5.35
N HIS A 437 1.25 3.35 4.97
CA HIS A 437 0.40 4.08 5.92
C HIS A 437 -0.87 3.29 6.28
N LEU A 438 -1.23 2.28 5.48
CA LEU A 438 -2.15 1.23 5.87
C LEU A 438 -1.46 0.37 6.94
N ASP A 439 -1.84 0.55 8.19
CA ASP A 439 -1.40 -0.27 9.32
C ASP A 439 -2.37 -0.11 10.49
N SER A 440 -2.28 -1.02 11.45
CA SER A 440 -3.18 -1.14 12.60
C SER A 440 -3.47 0.18 13.36
N GLY A 441 -2.46 1.05 13.53
CA GLY A 441 -2.59 2.29 14.32
C GLY A 441 -2.49 3.59 13.53
N SER A 442 -2.24 3.52 12.22
CA SER A 442 -1.75 4.68 11.47
C SER A 442 -2.73 5.25 10.47
N VAL A 443 -4.00 4.83 10.49
CA VAL A 443 -5.01 5.28 9.51
C VAL A 443 -6.41 5.34 10.11
N ALA A 444 -7.14 6.38 9.73
CA ALA A 444 -8.58 6.50 9.83
C ALA A 444 -9.15 6.61 8.41
N SER A 445 -9.99 5.65 8.02
CA SER A 445 -10.51 5.47 6.65
C SER A 445 -11.81 4.65 6.69
N PRO A 446 -12.97 5.30 6.86
CA PRO A 446 -14.26 4.63 7.04
C PRO A 446 -14.72 3.76 5.88
N TYR A 447 -14.13 3.92 4.70
CA TYR A 447 -14.42 3.11 3.50
C TYR A 447 -13.37 2.02 3.24
N ARG A 448 -12.43 1.82 4.19
CA ARG A 448 -11.37 0.81 4.07
C ARG A 448 -10.91 0.29 5.44
N GLU A 449 -9.84 0.82 6.03
CA GLU A 449 -9.20 0.21 7.21
C GLU A 449 -10.07 0.26 8.48
N THR A 450 -10.83 1.33 8.63
CA THR A 450 -11.66 1.56 9.81
C THR A 450 -13.14 1.45 9.49
N GLU A 451 -13.50 0.80 8.38
CA GLU A 451 -14.89 0.50 8.01
C GLU A 451 -15.55 -0.43 9.03
N ALA A 452 -16.69 -0.05 9.58
CA ALA A 452 -17.45 -0.82 10.56
C ALA A 452 -16.59 -1.20 11.78
N MET A 453 -16.02 -0.20 12.46
CA MET A 453 -15.42 -0.43 13.78
C MET A 453 -16.51 -0.92 14.75
N ARG A 454 -16.16 -1.82 15.67
CA ARG A 454 -17.11 -2.46 16.59
C ARG A 454 -17.90 -1.47 17.44
N ASP A 455 -17.28 -0.36 17.81
CA ASP A 455 -17.83 0.74 18.60
C ASP A 455 -18.36 1.91 17.75
N GLY A 456 -18.31 1.81 16.41
CA GLY A 456 -18.68 2.88 15.48
C GLY A 456 -17.66 4.02 15.37
N SER A 457 -16.43 3.85 15.86
CA SER A 457 -15.35 4.86 15.82
C SER A 457 -14.69 5.07 14.45
N ASP A 458 -15.34 4.64 13.37
CA ASP A 458 -14.81 4.58 12.00
C ASP A 458 -14.08 5.86 11.57
N ALA A 459 -14.68 7.03 11.87
CA ALA A 459 -14.22 8.34 11.40
C ALA A 459 -13.25 9.06 12.36
N ILE A 460 -12.88 8.46 13.50
CA ILE A 460 -11.97 9.10 14.47
C ILE A 460 -10.55 9.16 13.91
N ALA A 461 -10.12 10.37 13.54
CA ALA A 461 -8.81 10.66 12.95
C ALA A 461 -7.73 11.05 13.98
N ASP A 462 -7.99 10.96 15.28
CA ASP A 462 -6.99 11.26 16.32
C ASP A 462 -5.83 10.26 16.29
N TRP A 463 -6.13 8.98 16.11
CA TRP A 463 -5.16 7.87 16.10
C TRP A 463 -4.00 8.03 15.12
N PRO A 464 -4.20 8.31 13.81
CA PRO A 464 -3.09 8.54 12.90
C PRO A 464 -2.24 9.77 13.27
N ILE A 465 -2.85 10.81 13.86
CA ILE A 465 -2.10 11.99 14.33
C ILE A 465 -1.24 11.62 15.55
N LEU A 466 -1.80 10.90 16.52
CA LEU A 466 -1.07 10.40 17.67
C LEU A 466 0.05 9.44 17.26
N ASN A 467 -0.19 8.55 16.28
CA ASN A 467 0.83 7.68 15.72
C ASN A 467 2.02 8.48 15.14
N ALA A 468 1.75 9.52 14.36
CA ALA A 468 2.81 10.39 13.83
C ALA A 468 3.59 11.10 14.95
N LEU A 469 2.88 11.75 15.89
CA LEU A 469 3.50 12.48 17.00
C LEU A 469 4.35 11.56 17.88
N LEU A 470 3.86 10.35 18.17
CA LEU A 470 4.58 9.37 18.97
C LEU A 470 5.81 8.84 18.24
N ASN A 471 5.72 8.59 16.93
CA ASN A 471 6.88 8.18 16.12
C ASN A 471 7.96 9.27 16.02
N VAL A 472 7.56 10.55 16.02
CA VAL A 472 8.50 11.68 16.16
C VAL A 472 9.19 11.62 17.52
N ALA A 473 8.44 11.44 18.61
CA ALA A 473 8.97 11.37 19.97
C ALA A 473 9.85 10.13 20.21
N ALA A 474 9.52 9.00 19.57
CA ALA A 474 10.24 7.73 19.70
C ALA A 474 11.60 7.72 18.96
N GLY A 475 11.76 8.61 17.96
CA GLY A 475 13.02 8.82 17.25
C GLY A 475 13.10 8.17 15.87
N ALA A 476 11.99 8.10 15.13
CA ALA A 476 12.01 7.69 13.73
C ALA A 476 12.92 8.61 12.88
N THR A 477 13.46 8.12 11.76
CA THR A 477 14.33 8.91 10.88
C THR A 477 13.52 9.91 10.05
N TRP A 478 12.34 9.53 9.55
CA TRP A 478 11.35 10.46 9.03
C TRP A 478 9.92 10.02 9.33
N VAL A 479 9.03 11.00 9.44
CA VAL A 479 7.61 10.81 9.77
C VAL A 479 6.75 11.63 8.81
N SER A 480 5.61 11.09 8.43
CA SER A 480 4.67 11.71 7.49
C SER A 480 3.23 11.67 7.97
N VAL A 481 2.46 12.72 7.68
CA VAL A 481 0.99 12.75 7.79
C VAL A 481 0.41 13.12 6.43
N HIS A 482 -0.46 12.25 5.92
CA HIS A 482 -1.05 12.35 4.61
C HIS A 482 -2.58 12.30 4.69
N HIS A 483 -3.23 12.77 3.63
CA HIS A 483 -4.67 12.81 3.50
C HIS A 483 -5.11 12.30 2.14
N GLY A 484 -6.14 11.44 2.16
CA GLY A 484 -6.81 10.85 1.00
C GLY A 484 -6.12 9.65 0.34
N GLY A 485 -5.09 9.07 0.96
CA GLY A 485 -4.36 7.93 0.42
C GLY A 485 -5.24 6.71 0.15
N GLY A 486 -5.35 6.37 -1.13
CA GLY A 486 -6.01 5.19 -1.68
C GLY A 486 -7.55 5.19 -1.67
N VAL A 487 -8.22 5.99 -0.84
CA VAL A 487 -9.68 6.20 -0.91
C VAL A 487 -10.11 7.59 -1.40
N GLY A 488 -9.14 8.47 -1.70
CA GLY A 488 -9.37 9.79 -2.28
C GLY A 488 -9.50 10.90 -1.25
N ILE A 489 -9.38 12.15 -1.72
CA ILE A 489 -9.42 13.35 -0.87
C ILE A 489 -10.75 13.42 -0.10
N GLY A 490 -10.66 13.64 1.20
CA GLY A 490 -11.80 13.71 2.14
C GLY A 490 -12.06 12.42 2.90
N ASN A 491 -11.53 11.29 2.43
CA ASN A 491 -11.96 9.96 2.91
C ASN A 491 -10.99 9.27 3.89
N SER A 492 -9.76 9.78 4.06
CA SER A 492 -8.81 9.17 5.00
C SER A 492 -7.73 10.11 5.52
N ILE A 493 -7.38 10.02 6.81
CA ILE A 493 -6.17 10.61 7.40
C ILE A 493 -5.25 9.49 7.86
N HIS A 494 -3.96 9.58 7.55
CA HIS A 494 -3.03 8.49 7.85
C HIS A 494 -1.58 8.94 7.98
N ALA A 495 -0.77 8.15 8.68
CA ALA A 495 0.60 8.45 9.03
C ALA A 495 1.57 7.36 8.58
N GLY A 496 2.77 7.78 8.19
CA GLY A 496 3.89 6.91 7.86
C GLY A 496 5.07 7.19 8.77
N MET A 497 5.88 6.16 9.00
CA MET A 497 7.16 6.29 9.68
C MET A 497 8.20 5.42 8.99
N VAL A 498 9.44 5.89 9.02
CA VAL A 498 10.60 5.10 8.60
C VAL A 498 11.75 5.37 9.56
N VAL A 499 12.48 4.31 9.90
CA VAL A 499 13.64 4.31 10.79
C VAL A 499 14.80 3.56 10.12
N VAL A 500 16.02 4.05 10.31
CA VAL A 500 17.23 3.46 9.70
C VAL A 500 17.92 2.53 10.69
N ALA A 501 18.28 1.33 10.25
CA ALA A 501 19.20 0.45 10.97
C ALA A 501 20.61 0.62 10.38
N ASP A 502 21.48 1.36 11.07
CA ASP A 502 22.84 1.68 10.62
C ASP A 502 23.95 0.94 11.38
N GLY A 503 23.58 0.05 12.30
CA GLY A 503 24.49 -0.75 13.12
C GLY A 503 24.97 -0.05 14.38
N SER A 504 24.56 1.19 14.66
CA SER A 504 24.92 1.90 15.89
C SER A 504 24.05 1.50 17.09
N ASP A 505 24.58 1.72 18.30
CA ASP A 505 23.82 1.55 19.55
C ASP A 505 22.70 2.60 19.68
N GLU A 506 22.97 3.82 19.22
CA GLU A 506 21.97 4.89 19.19
C GLU A 506 20.76 4.52 18.34
N MET A 507 20.97 3.92 17.16
CA MET A 507 19.86 3.43 16.35
C MET A 507 19.21 2.19 16.93
N ALA A 508 19.93 1.32 17.65
CA ALA A 508 19.32 0.18 18.34
C ALA A 508 18.23 0.64 19.33
N GLU A 509 18.52 1.65 20.16
CA GLU A 509 17.54 2.20 21.10
C GLU A 509 16.33 2.83 20.39
N ARG A 510 16.56 3.55 19.29
CA ARG A 510 15.47 4.17 18.52
C ARG A 510 14.61 3.13 17.81
N LEU A 511 15.23 2.09 17.24
CA LEU A 511 14.54 0.97 16.62
C LEU A 511 13.63 0.28 17.63
N GLU A 512 14.13 -0.02 18.83
CA GLU A 512 13.32 -0.61 19.89
C GLU A 512 12.11 0.28 20.23
N ARG A 513 12.32 1.57 20.48
CA ARG A 513 11.23 2.51 20.82
C ARG A 513 10.20 2.65 19.68
N VAL A 514 10.66 2.95 18.46
CA VAL A 514 9.79 3.20 17.31
C VAL A 514 9.03 1.94 16.92
N LEU A 515 9.71 0.79 16.84
CA LEU A 515 9.09 -0.48 16.43
C LEU A 515 8.26 -1.14 17.55
N THR A 516 8.28 -0.59 18.76
CA THR A 516 7.34 -0.92 19.84
C THR A 516 6.13 0.01 19.81
N THR A 517 6.37 1.33 19.78
CA THR A 517 5.31 2.33 19.85
C THR A 517 4.42 2.33 18.62
N ASP A 518 4.98 2.19 17.43
CA ASP A 518 4.23 2.20 16.17
C ASP A 518 3.14 1.11 16.10
N PRO A 519 3.46 -0.21 16.17
CA PRO A 519 2.42 -1.24 16.24
C PRO A 519 1.63 -1.20 17.56
N GLY A 520 2.23 -0.69 18.65
CA GLY A 520 1.57 -0.58 19.95
C GLY A 520 0.37 0.36 19.92
N THR A 521 0.48 1.50 19.21
CA THR A 521 -0.67 2.39 18.98
C THR A 521 -1.82 1.68 18.26
N GLY A 522 -1.51 0.75 17.35
CA GLY A 522 -2.51 -0.02 16.63
C GLY A 522 -3.23 -1.05 17.49
N VAL A 523 -2.50 -1.76 18.35
CA VAL A 523 -3.12 -2.66 19.34
C VAL A 523 -4.03 -1.84 20.26
N LEU A 524 -3.53 -0.74 20.82
CA LEU A 524 -4.31 0.12 21.73
C LEU A 524 -5.56 0.72 21.07
N ARG A 525 -5.49 1.14 19.81
CA ARG A 525 -6.65 1.61 19.05
C ARG A 525 -7.77 0.55 18.96
N HIS A 526 -7.40 -0.72 18.77
CA HIS A 526 -8.37 -1.81 18.67
C HIS A 526 -8.83 -2.31 20.05
N VAL A 527 -7.99 -2.18 21.08
CA VAL A 527 -8.41 -2.36 22.48
C VAL A 527 -9.49 -1.34 22.84
N ASP A 528 -9.25 -0.07 22.55
CA ASP A 528 -10.18 1.04 22.82
C ASP A 528 -11.54 0.80 22.15
N ALA A 529 -11.53 0.34 20.89
CA ALA A 529 -12.74 -0.04 20.15
C ALA A 529 -13.41 -1.35 20.60
N GLY A 530 -12.91 -2.02 21.64
CA GLY A 530 -13.56 -3.19 22.25
C GLY A 530 -13.36 -4.53 21.51
N TYR A 531 -12.31 -4.68 20.72
CA TYR A 531 -12.00 -5.97 20.09
C TYR A 531 -11.41 -6.94 21.12
N SER A 532 -12.08 -8.07 21.34
CA SER A 532 -11.67 -9.08 22.34
C SER A 532 -10.25 -9.60 22.10
N ASP A 533 -9.90 -9.82 20.84
CA ASP A 533 -8.60 -10.36 20.44
C ASP A 533 -7.48 -9.35 20.74
N ALA A 534 -7.75 -8.05 20.54
CA ALA A 534 -6.81 -6.98 20.87
C ALA A 534 -6.65 -6.86 22.39
N ILE A 535 -7.74 -6.94 23.16
CA ILE A 535 -7.72 -6.89 24.63
C ILE A 535 -6.92 -8.05 25.21
N ALA A 536 -7.17 -9.28 24.74
CA ALA A 536 -6.45 -10.47 25.17
C ALA A 536 -4.96 -10.35 24.82
N PHE A 537 -4.65 -10.01 23.57
CA PHE A 537 -3.27 -9.83 23.11
C PHE A 537 -2.53 -8.74 23.91
N ALA A 538 -3.16 -7.60 24.17
CA ALA A 538 -2.58 -6.52 24.96
C ALA A 538 -2.26 -6.96 26.39
N GLY A 539 -3.16 -7.73 27.04
CA GLY A 539 -2.93 -8.30 28.36
C GLY A 539 -1.73 -9.25 28.40
N ASP A 540 -1.62 -10.14 27.42
CA ASP A 540 -0.50 -11.10 27.33
C ASP A 540 0.86 -10.43 27.08
N HIS A 541 0.86 -9.22 26.51
CA HIS A 541 2.07 -8.48 26.15
C HIS A 541 2.35 -7.26 27.05
N GLY A 542 1.61 -7.12 28.17
CA GLY A 542 1.82 -6.03 29.13
C GLY A 542 1.51 -4.63 28.59
N LEU A 543 0.67 -4.53 27.55
CA LEU A 543 0.26 -3.28 26.94
C LEU A 543 -1.06 -2.80 27.55
N GLU A 544 -1.01 -2.38 28.82
CA GLU A 544 -2.22 -1.98 29.55
C GLU A 544 -2.64 -0.54 29.21
N PRO A 545 -3.87 -0.30 28.72
CA PRO A 545 -4.38 1.04 28.54
C PRO A 545 -4.67 1.71 29.91
N PRO A 546 -4.47 3.03 30.05
CA PRO A 546 -4.79 3.75 31.30
C PRO A 546 -6.26 3.64 31.72
N MET A 547 -7.16 3.44 30.74
CA MET A 547 -8.58 3.19 30.95
C MET A 547 -8.93 1.84 30.33
N ARG A 548 -9.72 1.03 31.04
CA ARG A 548 -10.28 -0.18 30.45
C ARG A 548 -11.40 0.20 29.47
N PRO A 549 -11.53 -0.49 28.33
CA PRO A 549 -12.65 -0.26 27.42
C PRO A 549 -13.97 -0.44 28.16
N GLN A 550 -14.95 0.43 27.89
CA GLN A 550 -16.31 0.18 28.36
C GLN A 550 -16.81 -1.11 27.69
N ALA A 551 -17.35 -2.04 28.47
CA ALA A 551 -17.99 -3.22 27.89
C ALA A 551 -19.11 -2.72 26.98
N ALA A 552 -19.02 -3.00 25.68
CA ALA A 552 -20.14 -2.77 24.77
C ALA A 552 -21.28 -3.70 25.20
N GLU A 553 -22.42 -3.12 25.61
CA GLU A 553 -23.66 -3.86 25.95
C GLU A 553 -24.25 -4.61 24.75
#